data_AF-A0A951GB98-F1
#
_entry.id   AF-A0A951GB98-F1
#
_cell.length_a   1.000
_cell.length_b   1.000
_cell.length_c   1.000
_cell.angle_alpha   90.00
_cell.angle_beta   90.00
_cell.angle_gamma   90.00
#
_symmetry.space_group_name_H-M   'P 1'
#
loop_
_entity.id
_entity.type
_entity.pdbx_description
1 polymer ?
#
loop_
_entity_poly.entity_id
_entity_poly.type
_entity_poly.pdbx_seq_one_letter_code
_entity_poly.pdbx_strand_id
1 'polypeptide(L)'
;MRCAAASIAACATLGAVGASAAAAKTVTLHYFSKQVYSRSSDASGHPLAPNSAPAVGDRISNASDDYAGNHMHHAKQATASDHIVCTLISNSSALCDGMTAIGSAMILGDDFVISFASNAPTTVKITGGTGIYRHAHGTIVAKTVANNTDLTIKVSF
;
A
#
# COMPACT_ATOMS: atom_id res chain seq x y z
N MET A 1 5.57 69.70 -39.70
CA MET A 1 5.58 68.75 -38.57
C MET A 1 5.02 67.42 -39.08
N ARG A 2 5.81 66.36 -38.98
CA ARG A 2 5.48 65.01 -39.43
C ARG A 2 4.90 64.23 -38.26
N CYS A 3 3.73 63.63 -38.42
CA CYS A 3 3.37 62.37 -37.77
C CYS A 3 2.54 61.56 -38.77
N ALA A 4 3.13 60.45 -39.22
CA ALA A 4 2.58 59.51 -40.17
C ALA A 4 1.54 58.59 -39.50
N ALA A 5 0.55 58.18 -40.28
CA ALA A 5 -0.43 57.15 -39.95
C ALA A 5 0.23 55.76 -39.84
N ALA A 6 -0.31 54.90 -38.95
CA ALA A 6 -0.35 53.46 -39.16
C ALA A 6 -1.30 52.79 -38.15
N SER A 7 -2.42 52.29 -38.65
CA SER A 7 -3.30 51.33 -37.99
C SER A 7 -2.64 49.95 -37.98
N ILE A 8 -2.57 49.25 -36.84
CA ILE A 8 -2.44 47.80 -36.79
C ILE A 8 -3.34 47.26 -35.67
N ALA A 9 -4.44 46.65 -36.09
CA ALA A 9 -5.24 45.75 -35.26
C ALA A 9 -4.40 44.49 -34.98
N ALA A 10 -4.16 44.17 -33.71
CA ALA A 10 -3.60 42.90 -33.29
C ALA A 10 -4.61 42.20 -32.39
N CYS A 11 -5.44 41.35 -33.00
CA CYS A 11 -6.22 40.33 -32.31
C CYS A 11 -5.27 39.47 -31.49
N ALA A 12 -5.27 39.66 -30.17
CA ALA A 12 -4.62 38.75 -29.24
C ALA A 12 -5.40 37.43 -29.24
N THR A 13 -5.01 36.51 -30.12
CA THR A 13 -5.43 35.11 -30.03
C THR A 13 -4.80 34.52 -28.77
N LEU A 14 -5.58 34.49 -27.68
CA LEU A 14 -5.34 33.64 -26.52
C LEU A 14 -5.33 32.19 -27.01
N GLY A 15 -4.14 31.70 -27.37
CA GLY A 15 -3.91 30.28 -27.57
C GLY A 15 -4.15 29.58 -26.25
N ALA A 16 -5.34 29.02 -26.08
CA ALA A 16 -5.61 28.03 -25.05
C ALA A 16 -4.74 26.80 -25.35
N VAL A 17 -3.53 26.80 -24.82
CA VAL A 17 -2.73 25.58 -24.68
C VAL A 17 -3.51 24.67 -23.75
N GLY A 18 -4.36 23.83 -24.34
CA GLY A 18 -4.98 22.73 -23.64
C GLY A 18 -3.87 21.84 -23.12
N ALA A 19 -3.51 22.01 -21.85
CA ALA A 19 -2.70 21.04 -21.14
C ALA A 19 -3.51 19.73 -21.15
N SER A 20 -3.17 18.82 -22.06
CA SER A 20 -3.63 17.43 -21.95
C SER A 20 -3.18 16.95 -20.58
N ALA A 21 -4.11 16.86 -19.64
CA ALA A 21 -3.88 16.21 -18.36
C ALA A 21 -3.41 14.79 -18.69
N ALA A 22 -2.11 14.53 -18.49
CA ALA A 22 -1.57 13.19 -18.65
C ALA A 22 -2.39 12.28 -17.72
N ALA A 23 -3.09 11.30 -18.30
CA ALA A 23 -3.91 10.39 -17.52
C ALA A 23 -3.02 9.73 -16.47
N ALA A 24 -3.43 9.83 -15.19
CA ALA A 24 -2.71 9.20 -14.09
C ALA A 24 -2.51 7.72 -14.39
N LYS A 25 -1.25 7.28 -14.43
CA LYS A 25 -0.91 5.89 -14.76
C LYS A 25 -1.10 5.03 -13.52
N THR A 26 -2.14 4.20 -13.52
CA THR A 26 -2.32 3.17 -12.49
C THR A 26 -1.50 1.94 -12.84
N VAL A 27 -0.69 1.47 -11.88
CA VAL A 27 0.06 0.21 -11.96
C VAL A 27 -0.61 -0.80 -11.03
N THR A 28 -0.80 -2.03 -11.52
CA THR A 28 -1.25 -3.15 -10.69
C THR A 28 -0.11 -4.14 -10.51
N LEU A 29 0.23 -4.44 -9.27
CA LEU A 29 1.23 -5.43 -8.88
C LEU A 29 0.51 -6.60 -8.20
N HIS A 30 1.01 -7.81 -8.44
CA HIS A 30 0.50 -9.03 -7.83
C HIS A 30 1.64 -9.73 -7.12
N TYR A 31 1.40 -10.12 -5.87
CA TYR A 31 2.34 -10.92 -5.10
C TYR A 31 1.63 -12.08 -4.40
N PHE A 32 2.33 -13.20 -4.31
CA PHE A 32 2.05 -14.25 -3.34
C PHE A 32 2.98 -14.06 -2.14
N SER A 33 2.41 -13.67 -1.01
CA SER A 33 3.10 -13.36 0.23
C SER A 33 3.15 -14.57 1.14
N LYS A 34 4.37 -14.95 1.57
CA LYS A 34 4.62 -16.04 2.51
C LYS A 34 5.19 -15.51 3.81
N GLN A 35 4.50 -15.75 4.91
CA GLN A 35 4.96 -15.33 6.22
C GLN A 35 6.26 -16.06 6.60
N VAL A 36 7.28 -15.28 6.98
CA VAL A 36 8.58 -15.78 7.45
C VAL A 36 8.89 -15.37 8.89
N TYR A 37 8.13 -14.41 9.42
CA TYR A 37 8.26 -13.94 10.79
C TYR A 37 6.89 -13.70 11.42
N SER A 38 6.76 -14.09 12.69
CA SER A 38 5.63 -13.74 13.54
C SER A 38 6.08 -13.58 14.98
N ARG A 39 5.68 -12.48 15.61
CA ARG A 39 5.87 -12.26 17.05
C ARG A 39 4.63 -11.63 17.63
N SER A 40 4.15 -12.18 18.73
CA SER A 40 3.14 -11.56 19.57
C SER A 40 3.75 -11.07 20.87
N SER A 41 3.36 -9.88 21.31
CA SER A 41 3.78 -9.31 22.58
C SER A 41 2.62 -8.69 23.33
N ASP A 42 2.70 -8.69 24.65
CA ASP A 42 1.75 -7.95 25.48
C ASP A 42 1.84 -6.44 25.24
N ALA A 43 0.90 -5.69 25.82
CA ALA A 43 0.86 -4.23 25.75
C ALA A 43 2.12 -3.53 26.31
N SER A 44 2.93 -4.23 27.13
CA SER A 44 4.20 -3.73 27.66
C SER A 44 5.41 -4.09 26.80
N GLY A 45 5.21 -4.85 25.72
CA GLY A 45 6.24 -5.24 24.76
C GLY A 45 6.93 -6.58 25.06
N HIS A 46 6.55 -7.28 26.13
CA HIS A 46 7.11 -8.60 26.44
C HIS A 46 6.49 -9.66 25.53
N PRO A 47 7.26 -10.68 25.09
CA PRO A 47 6.70 -11.78 24.33
C PRO A 47 5.52 -12.44 25.06
N LEU A 48 4.44 -12.74 24.33
CA LEU A 48 3.35 -13.52 24.89
C LEU A 48 3.84 -14.94 25.21
N ALA A 49 3.35 -15.49 26.33
CA ALA A 49 3.63 -16.87 26.70
C ALA A 49 3.02 -17.82 25.67
N PRO A 50 3.62 -19.01 25.45
CA PRO A 50 3.03 -20.01 24.57
C PRO A 50 1.58 -20.31 24.98
N ASN A 51 0.65 -20.29 24.02
CA ASN A 51 -0.78 -20.55 24.21
C ASN A 51 -1.55 -19.54 25.07
N SER A 52 -0.97 -18.40 25.47
CA SER A 52 -1.76 -17.35 26.11
C SER A 52 -2.73 -16.74 25.09
N ALA A 53 -4.00 -16.63 25.47
CA ALA A 53 -4.98 -15.92 24.65
C ALA A 53 -4.59 -14.43 24.56
N PRO A 54 -4.50 -13.85 23.34
CA PRO A 54 -4.23 -12.43 23.19
C PRO A 54 -5.32 -11.55 23.80
N ALA A 55 -4.91 -10.45 24.43
CA ALA A 55 -5.79 -9.44 25.01
C ALA A 55 -5.81 -8.15 24.17
N VAL A 56 -6.82 -7.30 24.40
CA VAL A 56 -6.85 -5.94 23.84
C VAL A 56 -5.61 -5.18 24.33
N GLY A 57 -4.91 -4.51 23.40
CA GLY A 57 -3.64 -3.83 23.63
C GLY A 57 -2.41 -4.66 23.27
N ASP A 58 -2.53 -5.98 23.13
CA ASP A 58 -1.43 -6.82 22.66
C ASP A 58 -1.09 -6.49 21.21
N ARG A 59 0.17 -6.76 20.83
CA ARG A 59 0.69 -6.49 19.48
C ARG A 59 1.08 -7.76 18.76
N ILE A 60 0.78 -7.80 17.47
CA ILE A 60 1.23 -8.83 16.53
C ILE A 60 2.10 -8.15 15.49
N SER A 61 3.30 -8.68 15.26
CA SER A 61 4.24 -8.24 14.23
C SER A 61 4.52 -9.41 13.29
N ASN A 62 4.24 -9.22 12.01
CA ASN A 62 4.45 -10.23 10.97
C ASN A 62 5.32 -9.66 9.87
N ALA A 63 6.20 -10.49 9.30
CA ALA A 63 6.92 -10.15 8.07
C ALA A 63 6.86 -11.32 7.09
N SER A 64 6.85 -10.97 5.81
CA SER A 64 6.64 -11.92 4.72
C SER A 64 7.61 -11.69 3.57
N ASP A 65 7.93 -12.77 2.87
CA ASP A 65 8.60 -12.75 1.57
C ASP A 65 7.54 -12.75 0.46
N ASP A 66 7.64 -11.80 -0.48
CA ASP A 66 6.66 -11.60 -1.53
C ASP A 66 7.18 -12.04 -2.90
N TYR A 67 6.49 -13.00 -3.50
CA TYR A 67 6.85 -13.60 -4.79
C TYR A 67 5.93 -13.03 -5.87
N ALA A 68 6.48 -12.34 -6.88
CA ALA A 68 5.68 -11.75 -7.95
C ALA A 68 4.75 -12.80 -8.60
N GLY A 69 3.45 -12.52 -8.63
CA GLY A 69 2.40 -13.43 -9.11
C GLY A 69 1.31 -13.70 -8.05
N ASN A 70 0.80 -14.92 -8.00
CA ASN A 70 -0.22 -15.38 -7.06
C ASN A 70 0.07 -16.81 -6.59
N HIS A 71 -0.75 -17.34 -5.68
CA HIS A 71 -0.59 -18.68 -5.12
C HIS A 71 -0.51 -19.81 -6.16
N MET A 72 -1.13 -19.66 -7.35
CA MET A 72 -1.06 -20.65 -8.43
C MET A 72 0.21 -20.48 -9.27
N HIS A 73 0.59 -19.25 -9.57
CA HIS A 73 1.70 -18.91 -10.45
C HIS A 73 2.46 -17.71 -9.89
N HIS A 74 3.63 -17.97 -9.32
CA HIS A 74 4.53 -16.95 -8.77
C HIS A 74 5.99 -17.21 -9.13
N ALA A 75 6.81 -16.18 -9.01
CA ALA A 75 8.25 -16.27 -9.14
C ALA A 75 8.84 -17.27 -8.14
N LYS A 76 10.00 -17.86 -8.49
CA LYS A 76 10.70 -18.81 -7.60
C LYS A 76 11.48 -18.12 -6.46
N GLN A 77 11.74 -16.83 -6.61
CA GLN A 77 12.47 -16.01 -5.64
C GLN A 77 11.57 -14.84 -5.23
N ALA A 78 11.70 -14.42 -3.98
CA ALA A 78 11.03 -13.22 -3.49
C ALA A 78 11.59 -12.00 -4.23
N THR A 79 10.70 -11.10 -4.62
CA THR A 79 11.04 -9.83 -5.31
C THR A 79 10.59 -8.60 -4.53
N ALA A 80 9.88 -8.82 -3.42
CA ALA A 80 9.45 -7.83 -2.47
C ALA A 80 9.36 -8.47 -1.07
N SER A 81 9.06 -7.66 -0.06
CA SER A 81 8.71 -8.13 1.27
C SER A 81 7.73 -7.18 1.93
N ASP A 82 6.98 -7.68 2.91
CA ASP A 82 6.09 -6.88 3.74
C ASP A 82 6.41 -7.01 5.23
N HIS A 83 6.07 -5.97 5.98
CA HIS A 83 6.06 -5.98 7.44
C HIS A 83 4.80 -5.25 7.92
N ILE A 84 4.04 -5.92 8.78
CA ILE A 84 2.79 -5.40 9.34
C ILE A 84 2.87 -5.51 10.86
N VAL A 85 2.48 -4.44 11.54
CA VAL A 85 2.34 -4.39 13.00
C VAL A 85 0.89 -4.04 13.33
N CYS A 86 0.26 -4.90 14.11
CA CYS A 86 -1.13 -4.76 14.53
C CYS A 86 -1.22 -4.66 16.05
N THR A 87 -2.14 -3.84 16.54
CA THR A 87 -2.54 -3.78 17.95
C THR A 87 -3.97 -4.29 18.07
N LEU A 88 -4.22 -5.26 18.94
CA LEU A 88 -5.56 -5.78 19.16
C LEU A 88 -6.45 -4.71 19.78
N ILE A 89 -7.54 -4.38 19.13
CA ILE A 89 -8.54 -3.40 19.61
C ILE A 89 -9.82 -4.08 20.09
N SER A 90 -10.01 -5.36 19.77
CA SER A 90 -11.06 -6.22 20.30
C SER A 90 -10.62 -7.69 20.25
N ASN A 91 -11.49 -8.61 20.67
CA ASN A 91 -11.29 -10.05 20.52
C ASN A 91 -11.32 -10.54 19.06
N SER A 92 -11.75 -9.70 18.11
CA SER A 92 -12.00 -10.08 16.73
C SER A 92 -11.48 -9.06 15.72
N SER A 93 -10.73 -8.06 16.16
CA SER A 93 -10.14 -7.06 15.27
C SER A 93 -8.85 -6.45 15.83
N ALA A 94 -8.00 -5.99 14.91
CA ALA A 94 -6.79 -5.27 15.22
C ALA A 94 -6.64 -4.04 14.31
N LEU A 95 -6.08 -2.96 14.85
CA LEU A 95 -5.64 -1.79 14.11
C LEU A 95 -4.19 -2.00 13.69
N CYS A 96 -3.87 -1.80 12.42
CA CYS A 96 -2.60 -2.16 11.83
C CYS A 96 -2.00 -1.04 11.01
N ASP A 97 -0.67 -1.04 10.98
CA ASP A 97 0.17 -0.30 10.05
C ASP A 97 1.04 -1.30 9.29
N GLY A 98 1.33 -1.00 8.03
CA GLY A 98 2.05 -1.91 7.16
C GLY A 98 2.91 -1.20 6.14
N MET A 99 4.01 -1.85 5.77
CA MET A 99 4.89 -1.44 4.69
C MET A 99 5.17 -2.61 3.75
N THR A 100 5.22 -2.32 2.45
CA THR A 100 5.68 -3.26 1.42
C THR A 100 6.91 -2.68 0.73
N ALA A 101 8.05 -3.35 0.85
CA ALA A 101 9.31 -2.99 0.21
C ALA A 101 9.42 -3.68 -1.15
N ILE A 102 9.64 -2.90 -2.22
CA ILE A 102 9.76 -3.39 -3.59
C ILE A 102 10.97 -2.71 -4.22
N GLY A 103 12.04 -3.49 -4.47
CA GLY A 103 13.32 -2.94 -4.90
C GLY A 103 13.91 -1.99 -3.84
N SER A 104 14.18 -0.74 -4.21
CA SER A 104 14.72 0.31 -3.32
C SER A 104 13.66 1.28 -2.78
N ALA A 105 12.38 0.93 -2.90
CA ALA A 105 11.24 1.79 -2.58
C ALA A 105 10.22 1.08 -1.69
N MET A 106 9.37 1.84 -1.00
CA MET A 106 8.34 1.31 -0.10
C MET A 106 6.97 1.89 -0.39
N ILE A 107 5.93 1.10 -0.16
CA ILE A 107 4.53 1.52 -0.12
C ILE A 107 4.08 1.43 1.34
N LEU A 108 3.31 2.42 1.80
CA LEU A 108 2.80 2.51 3.17
C LEU A 108 1.27 2.37 3.17
N GLY A 109 0.76 1.68 4.19
CA GLY A 109 -0.66 1.63 4.51
C GLY A 109 -0.83 1.71 6.03
N ASP A 110 -1.45 2.79 6.49
CA ASP A 110 -1.57 3.10 7.91
C ASP A 110 -3.04 3.00 8.37
N ASP A 111 -3.23 2.83 9.68
CA ASP A 111 -4.53 2.90 10.37
C ASP A 111 -5.65 2.02 9.76
N PHE A 112 -5.31 0.82 9.27
CA PHE A 112 -6.30 -0.11 8.72
C PHE A 112 -6.72 -1.18 9.71
N VAL A 113 -7.99 -1.60 9.66
CA VAL A 113 -8.52 -2.61 10.57
C VAL A 113 -8.57 -3.96 9.88
N ILE A 114 -7.92 -4.96 10.49
CA ILE A 114 -8.11 -6.37 10.14
C ILE A 114 -9.22 -6.94 11.04
N SER A 115 -10.16 -7.67 10.43
CA SER A 115 -11.16 -8.45 11.14
C SER A 115 -10.77 -9.93 11.13
N PHE A 116 -10.68 -10.54 12.31
CA PHE A 116 -10.44 -11.98 12.47
C PHE A 116 -11.73 -12.79 12.41
N ALA A 117 -12.90 -12.14 12.42
CA ALA A 117 -14.21 -12.79 12.32
C ALA A 117 -14.64 -13.06 10.86
N SER A 118 -13.91 -12.53 9.88
CA SER A 118 -14.26 -12.60 8.48
C SER A 118 -13.11 -13.17 7.65
N ASN A 119 -13.46 -14.04 6.70
CA ASN A 119 -12.53 -14.52 5.67
C ASN A 119 -12.57 -13.65 4.41
N ALA A 120 -13.26 -12.49 4.45
CA ALA A 120 -13.29 -11.58 3.33
C ALA A 120 -11.90 -10.94 3.10
N PRO A 121 -11.55 -10.63 1.84
CA PRO A 121 -10.31 -9.89 1.56
C PRO A 121 -10.26 -8.57 2.33
N THR A 122 -9.11 -8.27 2.90
CA THR A 122 -8.85 -6.98 3.55
C THR A 122 -8.42 -5.97 2.50
N THR A 123 -9.02 -4.79 2.49
CA THR A 123 -8.62 -3.68 1.61
C THR A 123 -7.96 -2.60 2.45
N VAL A 124 -6.69 -2.32 2.15
CA VAL A 124 -5.87 -1.30 2.79
C VAL A 124 -5.69 -0.13 1.82
N LYS A 125 -5.82 1.10 2.32
CA LYS A 125 -5.52 2.29 1.53
C LYS A 125 -4.01 2.51 1.52
N ILE A 126 -3.46 2.87 0.36
CA ILE A 126 -2.09 3.36 0.29
C ILE A 126 -2.09 4.80 0.81
N THR A 127 -1.39 5.01 1.92
CA THR A 127 -1.27 6.31 2.62
C THR A 127 -0.01 7.05 2.23
N GLY A 128 0.98 6.35 1.65
CA GLY A 128 2.18 6.97 1.12
C GLY A 128 3.17 5.97 0.54
N GLY A 129 4.40 6.44 0.36
CA GLY A 129 5.51 5.64 -0.15
C GLY A 129 6.79 6.43 -0.30
N THR A 130 7.87 5.73 -0.62
CA THR A 130 9.22 6.28 -0.80
C THR A 130 9.75 5.98 -2.20
N GLY A 131 10.84 6.65 -2.61
CA GLY A 131 11.50 6.39 -3.89
C GLY A 131 10.58 6.57 -5.10
N ILE A 132 10.42 5.50 -5.89
CA ILE A 132 9.50 5.51 -7.04
C ILE A 132 8.03 5.59 -6.62
N TYR A 133 7.69 5.20 -5.39
CA TYR A 133 6.34 5.25 -4.81
C TYR A 133 6.07 6.53 -4.02
N ARG A 134 6.89 7.58 -4.15
CA ARG A 134 6.58 8.88 -3.55
C ARG A 134 5.25 9.41 -4.10
N HIS A 135 4.39 9.91 -3.21
CA HIS A 135 3.02 10.37 -3.52
C HIS A 135 2.07 9.29 -4.07
N ALA A 136 2.46 8.02 -3.97
CA ALA A 136 1.60 6.90 -4.31
C ALA A 136 0.31 6.93 -3.48
N HIS A 137 -0.80 6.64 -4.14
CA HIS A 137 -2.11 6.40 -3.54
C HIS A 137 -2.79 5.23 -4.24
N GLY A 138 -3.87 4.72 -3.67
CA GLY A 138 -4.58 3.55 -4.21
C GLY A 138 -4.89 2.53 -3.12
N THR A 139 -4.84 1.26 -3.47
CA THR A 139 -5.30 0.17 -2.58
C THR A 139 -4.42 -1.06 -2.64
N ILE A 140 -4.23 -1.71 -1.50
CA ILE A 140 -3.72 -3.08 -1.38
C ILE A 140 -4.91 -3.96 -1.00
N VAL A 141 -5.15 -5.04 -1.76
CA VAL A 141 -6.14 -6.06 -1.41
C VAL A 141 -5.38 -7.32 -1.00
N ALA A 142 -5.55 -7.71 0.26
CA ALA A 142 -4.97 -8.91 0.83
C ALA A 142 -6.04 -10.00 0.96
N LYS A 143 -5.83 -11.14 0.30
CA LYS A 143 -6.71 -12.30 0.36
C LYS A 143 -5.96 -13.50 0.91
N THR A 144 -6.41 -14.02 2.05
CA THR A 144 -5.86 -15.23 2.63
C THR A 144 -6.07 -16.44 1.72
N VAL A 145 -5.01 -17.22 1.52
CA VAL A 145 -4.99 -18.49 0.80
C VAL A 145 -4.21 -19.50 1.63
N ALA A 146 -4.94 -20.40 2.29
CA ALA A 146 -4.39 -21.28 3.33
C ALA A 146 -3.63 -20.46 4.39
N ASN A 147 -2.33 -20.72 4.59
CA ASN A 147 -1.49 -20.02 5.56
C ASN A 147 -0.71 -18.82 4.95
N ASN A 148 -1.06 -18.42 3.73
CA ASN A 148 -0.37 -17.38 2.96
C ASN A 148 -1.38 -16.35 2.45
N THR A 149 -0.92 -15.37 1.67
CA THR A 149 -1.77 -14.29 1.19
C THR A 149 -1.50 -13.96 -0.28
N ASP A 150 -2.55 -13.81 -1.08
CA ASP A 150 -2.47 -13.12 -2.36
C ASP A 150 -2.64 -11.61 -2.14
N LEU A 151 -1.67 -10.83 -2.58
CA LEU A 151 -1.69 -9.38 -2.56
C LEU A 151 -1.95 -8.84 -3.97
N THR A 152 -2.90 -7.92 -4.10
CA THR A 152 -3.09 -7.10 -5.30
C THR A 152 -2.94 -5.64 -4.92
N ILE A 153 -1.87 -5.02 -5.41
CA ILE A 153 -1.52 -3.64 -5.09
C ILE A 153 -1.81 -2.78 -6.32
N LYS A 154 -2.77 -1.86 -6.21
CA LYS A 154 -3.08 -0.86 -7.23
C LYS A 154 -2.53 0.48 -6.79
N VAL A 155 -1.57 1.00 -7.54
CA VAL A 155 -0.86 2.24 -7.25
C VAL A 155 -1.14 3.26 -8.34
N SER A 156 -1.45 4.49 -7.95
CA SER A 156 -1.59 5.66 -8.80
C SER A 156 -0.66 6.77 -8.31
N PHE A 157 -0.27 7.67 -9.22
CA PHE A 157 0.71 8.75 -9.02
C PHE A 157 0.10 10.09 -9.43
#